data_AF-A0AAD4F6Q1-F1
#
_entry.id   AF-A0AAD4F6Q1-F1
#
_cell.length_a   1.000
_cell.length_b   1.000
_cell.length_c   1.000
_cell.angle_alpha   90.00
_cell.angle_beta   90.00
_cell.angle_gamma   90.00
#
_symmetry.space_group_name_H-M   'P 1'
#
loop_
_entity.id
_entity.type
_entity.pdbx_description
1 polymer ?
#
loop_
_entity_poly.entity_id
_entity_poly.type
_entity_poly.pdbx_seq_one_letter_code
_entity_poly.pdbx_strand_id
1 'polypeptide(L)'
;MAPYDSDSSGAEDDDFTETNVLLGYASADANGEEISRLGGRPDWLDASKPPSAALARCKVCKDMMVLLLQLNAELPDRFPGHERRLYVLSCRRKGCRRQEGSIRAIRGVRVSAQPASTTAEKETQPKETPVPKPASTGLGEALFGTLDPVSLPAVPKPPTMDLDSAEGGSGGGSGGGKEDKEVFESTMDATFQKFADASGRTRSSASGCFEVQLMPEAIQELEVEEEGMEGMDWGTVIVGVCERDCQERGVDVGGAGYLEEWAGVQWEELTMKR
;
A
#
# COMPACT_ATOMS: atom_id res chain seq x y z
N MET A 1 10.98 44.91 20.72
CA MET A 1 11.34 43.78 19.85
C MET A 1 12.22 42.86 20.66
N ALA A 2 11.72 41.69 21.02
CA ALA A 2 12.56 40.63 21.58
C ALA A 2 13.35 39.99 20.41
N PRO A 3 14.65 39.67 20.59
CA PRO A 3 15.41 38.95 19.58
C PRO A 3 14.86 37.52 19.49
N TYR A 4 14.60 37.09 18.26
CA TYR A 4 14.20 35.74 17.91
C TYR A 4 15.43 34.84 18.04
N ASP A 5 15.51 34.12 19.17
CA ASP A 5 16.58 33.16 19.45
C ASP A 5 16.14 31.81 18.91
N SER A 6 16.55 31.52 17.68
CA SER A 6 16.30 30.25 17.01
C SER A 6 17.47 29.30 17.26
N ASP A 7 17.72 28.98 18.52
CA ASP A 7 18.62 27.90 18.92
C ASP A 7 17.87 26.57 18.81
N SER A 8 17.80 26.02 17.60
CA SER A 8 17.57 24.59 17.41
C SER A 8 18.86 23.87 17.81
N SER A 9 19.08 23.71 19.11
CA SER A 9 20.15 22.86 19.64
C SER A 9 19.99 21.47 19.05
N GLY A 10 20.95 21.06 18.22
CA GLY A 10 21.06 19.70 17.73
C GLY A 10 21.06 18.74 18.92
N ALA A 11 20.06 17.86 18.95
CA ALA A 11 20.08 16.68 19.76
C ALA A 11 21.11 15.73 19.16
N GLU A 12 22.34 15.83 19.66
CA GLU A 12 23.28 14.72 19.58
C GLU A 12 22.66 13.60 20.43
N ASP A 13 22.41 12.44 19.82
CA ASP A 13 21.73 11.24 20.36
C ASP A 13 20.20 11.10 20.15
N ASP A 14 19.65 11.52 19.00
CA ASP A 14 18.39 10.93 18.53
C ASP A 14 18.65 9.51 18.00
N ASP A 15 18.31 8.51 18.80
CA ASP A 15 18.20 7.10 18.39
C ASP A 15 17.06 6.98 17.38
N PHE A 16 17.35 7.27 16.10
CA PHE A 16 16.37 7.15 15.01
C PHE A 16 15.90 5.70 14.93
N THR A 17 14.61 5.49 15.13
CA THR A 17 14.01 4.18 14.87
C THR A 17 14.03 3.91 13.37
N GLU A 18 14.93 3.03 12.92
CA GLU A 18 14.95 2.56 11.54
C GLU A 18 13.62 1.87 11.24
N THR A 19 12.85 2.43 10.29
CA THR A 19 11.61 1.83 9.82
C THR A 19 11.88 1.09 8.51
N ASN A 20 11.17 -0.01 8.28
CA ASN A 20 11.28 -0.79 7.03
C ASN A 20 10.59 -0.11 5.83
N VAL A 21 10.34 1.20 5.90
CA VAL A 21 9.67 1.98 4.86
C VAL A 21 10.72 2.77 4.10
N LEU A 22 10.81 2.52 2.80
CA LEU A 22 11.70 3.27 1.92
C LEU A 22 11.00 4.53 1.44
N LEU A 23 11.67 5.67 1.60
CA LEU A 23 11.23 6.96 1.06
C LEU A 23 11.93 7.20 -0.27
N GLY A 24 11.16 7.57 -1.29
CA GLY A 24 11.68 7.97 -2.60
C GLY A 24 11.33 9.42 -2.87
N TYR A 25 12.30 10.19 -3.34
CA TYR A 25 12.11 11.56 -3.81
C TYR A 25 12.33 11.61 -5.32
N ALA A 26 11.52 12.42 -6.01
CA ALA A 26 11.78 12.71 -7.40
C ALA A 26 13.07 13.53 -7.53
N SER A 27 13.91 13.16 -8.49
CA SER A 27 15.15 13.86 -8.80
C SER A 27 15.36 13.81 -10.31
N ALA A 28 15.78 14.93 -10.90
CA ALA A 28 16.15 14.99 -12.32
C ALA A 28 17.44 14.20 -12.61
N ASP A 29 18.31 14.06 -11.61
CA ASP A 29 19.51 13.25 -11.73
C ASP A 29 19.18 11.79 -11.42
N ALA A 30 19.16 10.95 -12.45
CA ALA A 30 18.82 9.53 -12.33
C ALA A 30 19.85 8.71 -11.51
N ASN A 31 21.02 9.27 -11.16
CA ASN A 31 22.09 8.62 -10.39
C ASN A 31 22.45 7.18 -10.83
N GLY A 32 22.16 6.81 -12.09
CA GLY A 32 22.34 5.45 -12.62
C GLY A 32 21.13 4.51 -12.50
N GLU A 33 20.05 4.90 -11.84
CA GLU A 33 18.78 4.17 -11.76
C GLU A 33 17.86 4.52 -12.95
N GLU A 34 18.01 3.81 -14.07
CA GLU A 34 17.17 4.01 -15.26
C GLU A 34 15.78 3.33 -15.16
N ILE A 35 15.61 2.46 -14.16
CA ILE A 35 14.44 1.58 -14.05
C ILE A 35 13.29 2.26 -13.28
N SER A 36 13.58 2.98 -12.19
CA SER A 36 12.57 3.66 -11.38
C SER A 36 12.38 5.09 -11.89
N ARG A 37 11.19 5.42 -12.42
CA ARG A 37 10.90 6.70 -13.06
C ARG A 37 9.47 7.14 -12.83
N LEU A 38 9.26 8.44 -12.76
CA LEU A 38 7.94 9.05 -12.85
C LEU A 38 7.63 9.32 -14.32
N GLY A 39 6.41 9.02 -14.75
CA GLY A 39 5.93 9.38 -16.08
C GLY A 39 6.55 8.62 -17.25
N GLY A 40 6.36 9.17 -18.45
CA GLY A 40 6.91 8.66 -19.70
C GLY A 40 6.24 7.37 -20.21
N ARG A 41 6.98 6.61 -21.02
CA ARG A 41 6.51 5.31 -21.54
C ARG A 41 6.96 4.18 -20.63
N PRO A 42 6.07 3.21 -20.32
CA PRO A 42 6.42 2.06 -19.52
C PRO A 42 7.49 1.22 -20.24
N ASP A 43 8.59 0.95 -19.53
CA ASP A 43 9.59 -0.03 -19.90
C ASP A 43 9.24 -1.37 -19.25
N TRP A 44 8.57 -2.21 -20.04
CA TRP A 44 8.09 -3.50 -19.59
C TRP A 44 9.24 -4.45 -19.26
N LEU A 45 9.06 -5.25 -18.20
CA LEU A 45 10.02 -6.27 -17.73
C LEU A 45 10.59 -7.17 -18.85
N ASP A 46 9.79 -7.45 -19.88
CA ASP A 46 10.24 -8.04 -21.12
C ASP A 46 9.73 -7.22 -22.31
N ALA A 47 10.63 -6.53 -23.00
CA ALA A 47 10.29 -5.72 -24.18
C ALA A 47 9.63 -6.56 -25.30
N SER A 48 9.91 -7.86 -25.37
CA SER A 48 9.33 -8.76 -26.38
C SER A 48 7.96 -9.29 -26.00
N LYS A 49 7.60 -9.23 -24.71
CA LYS A 49 6.34 -9.74 -24.16
C LYS A 49 5.69 -8.69 -23.25
N PRO A 50 5.25 -7.55 -23.81
CA PRO A 50 4.52 -6.56 -23.03
C PRO A 50 3.17 -7.13 -22.54
N PRO A 51 2.59 -6.55 -21.47
CA PRO A 51 1.26 -6.94 -21.01
C PRO A 51 0.21 -6.74 -22.09
N SER A 52 -0.90 -7.45 -21.96
CA SER A 52 -2.04 -7.23 -22.85
C SER A 52 -2.46 -5.75 -22.81
N ALA A 53 -2.80 -5.19 -23.97
CA ALA A 53 -3.27 -3.81 -24.09
C ALA A 53 -4.50 -3.52 -23.22
N ALA A 54 -5.25 -4.55 -22.82
CA ALA A 54 -6.37 -4.41 -21.90
C ALA A 54 -5.94 -3.95 -20.50
N LEU A 55 -4.73 -4.30 -20.04
CA LEU A 55 -4.18 -3.82 -18.77
C LEU A 55 -3.80 -2.33 -18.84
N ALA A 56 -3.36 -1.85 -20.00
CA ALA A 56 -3.00 -0.45 -20.23
C ALA A 56 -4.19 0.49 -20.54
N ARG A 57 -5.43 -0.04 -20.61
CA ARG A 57 -6.64 0.75 -20.89
C ARG A 57 -7.43 1.12 -19.65
N CYS A 58 -8.00 2.32 -19.65
CA CYS A 58 -8.91 2.77 -18.60
C CYS A 58 -10.17 1.89 -18.59
N LYS A 59 -10.64 1.47 -17.40
CA LYS A 59 -11.86 0.66 -17.31
C LYS A 59 -13.13 1.43 -17.66
N VAL A 60 -13.10 2.75 -17.57
CA VAL A 60 -14.25 3.64 -17.79
C VAL A 60 -14.38 3.99 -19.27
N CYS A 61 -13.40 4.68 -19.85
CA CYS A 61 -13.48 5.15 -21.24
C CYS A 61 -12.84 4.21 -22.28
N LYS A 62 -12.11 3.19 -21.85
CA LYS A 62 -11.37 2.23 -22.71
C LYS A 62 -10.23 2.81 -23.54
N ASP A 63 -9.88 4.08 -23.35
CA ASP A 63 -8.66 4.69 -23.91
C ASP A 63 -7.40 4.20 -23.20
N MET A 64 -6.26 4.40 -23.86
CA MET A 64 -4.95 4.17 -23.25
C MET A 64 -4.70 5.15 -22.12
N MET A 65 -4.16 4.63 -21.02
CA MET A 65 -3.74 5.41 -19.86
C MET A 65 -2.30 5.88 -20.03
N VAL A 66 -1.91 6.85 -19.21
CA VAL A 66 -0.52 7.31 -19.07
C VAL A 66 0.13 6.70 -17.84
N LEU A 67 1.46 6.59 -17.86
CA LEU A 67 2.24 6.12 -16.72
C LEU A 67 2.40 7.25 -15.70
N LEU A 68 2.18 6.93 -14.42
CA LEU A 68 2.48 7.82 -13.30
C LEU A 68 3.80 7.43 -12.65
N LEU A 69 3.95 6.14 -12.33
CA LEU A 69 5.12 5.61 -11.65
C LEU A 69 5.50 4.27 -12.27
N GLN A 70 6.77 4.13 -12.59
CA GLN A 70 7.44 2.87 -12.79
C GLN A 70 8.44 2.70 -11.65
N LEU A 71 8.34 1.61 -10.89
CA LEU A 71 9.21 1.36 -9.75
C LEU A 71 9.87 -0.01 -9.89
N ASN A 72 11.19 -0.06 -9.74
CA ASN A 72 11.88 -1.32 -9.50
C ASN A 72 11.55 -1.78 -8.07
N ALA A 73 10.85 -2.91 -7.94
CA ALA A 73 10.29 -3.34 -6.66
C ALA A 73 10.90 -4.65 -6.17
N GLU A 74 12.08 -5.04 -6.64
CA GLU A 74 12.74 -6.29 -6.26
C GLU A 74 12.88 -6.44 -4.74
N LEU A 75 12.58 -7.63 -4.23
CA LEU A 75 12.69 -7.97 -2.82
C LEU A 75 13.47 -9.27 -2.66
N PRO A 76 14.79 -9.27 -2.88
CA PRO A 76 15.60 -10.49 -2.88
C PRO A 76 15.56 -11.23 -1.53
N ASP A 77 15.43 -10.51 -0.41
CA ASP A 77 15.37 -11.11 0.94
C ASP A 77 14.08 -11.91 1.17
N ARG A 78 12.96 -11.47 0.57
CA ARG A 78 11.65 -12.13 0.72
C ARG A 78 11.34 -13.10 -0.42
N PHE A 79 11.75 -12.74 -1.63
CA PHE A 79 11.46 -13.44 -2.87
C PHE A 79 12.74 -13.60 -3.72
N PRO A 80 13.65 -14.50 -3.32
CA PRO A 80 14.87 -14.73 -4.08
C PRO A 80 14.55 -15.22 -5.50
N GLY A 81 15.12 -14.55 -6.50
CA GLY A 81 14.94 -14.89 -7.91
C GLY A 81 13.69 -14.31 -8.57
N HIS A 82 12.93 -13.48 -7.86
CA HIS A 82 11.84 -12.70 -8.42
C HIS A 82 12.38 -11.34 -8.87
N GLU A 83 12.37 -11.10 -10.18
CA GLU A 83 12.54 -9.78 -10.76
C GLU A 83 11.14 -9.16 -10.88
N ARG A 84 10.88 -8.02 -10.23
CA ARG A 84 9.54 -7.43 -10.22
C ARG A 84 9.55 -5.91 -10.35
N ARG A 85 8.61 -5.42 -11.14
CA ARG A 85 8.39 -3.98 -11.38
C ARG A 85 6.92 -3.64 -11.19
N LEU A 86 6.67 -2.50 -10.55
CA LEU A 86 5.34 -1.94 -10.41
C LEU A 86 5.13 -0.80 -11.41
N TYR A 87 3.93 -0.76 -11.99
CA TYR A 87 3.50 0.29 -12.90
C TYR A 87 2.17 0.84 -12.41
N VAL A 88 2.11 2.14 -12.15
CA VAL A 88 0.88 2.85 -11.82
C VAL A 88 0.45 3.66 -13.03
N LEU A 89 -0.74 3.40 -13.54
CA LEU A 89 -1.30 4.02 -14.74
C LEU A 89 -2.53 4.85 -14.38
N SER A 90 -2.75 5.96 -15.09
CA SER A 90 -3.91 6.84 -14.89
C SER A 90 -4.52 7.34 -16.18
N CYS A 91 -5.83 7.58 -16.17
CA CYS A 91 -6.57 8.14 -17.29
C CYS A 91 -6.56 9.68 -17.27
N ARG A 92 -6.24 10.30 -18.40
CA ARG A 92 -6.25 11.77 -18.56
C ARG A 92 -7.64 12.38 -18.73
N ARG A 93 -8.65 11.59 -19.11
CA ARG A 93 -9.99 12.12 -19.38
C ARG A 93 -10.65 12.62 -18.09
N LYS A 94 -11.07 13.89 -18.07
CA LYS A 94 -11.77 14.52 -16.94
C LYS A 94 -12.98 13.72 -16.45
N GLY A 95 -13.77 13.18 -17.38
CA GLY A 95 -14.95 12.35 -17.05
C GLY A 95 -14.64 10.99 -16.43
N CYS A 96 -13.38 10.54 -16.47
CA CYS A 96 -12.95 9.30 -15.80
C CYS A 96 -12.37 9.56 -14.42
N ARG A 97 -12.04 10.81 -14.04
CA ARG A 97 -11.52 11.12 -12.71
C ARG A 97 -12.53 10.70 -11.65
N ARG A 98 -12.04 10.25 -10.49
CA ARG A 98 -12.86 9.76 -9.37
C ARG A 98 -13.69 8.50 -9.66
N GLN A 99 -13.57 7.91 -10.84
CA GLN A 99 -14.23 6.66 -11.20
C GLN A 99 -13.31 5.48 -10.92
N GLU A 100 -13.88 4.36 -10.47
CA GLU A 100 -13.13 3.13 -10.24
C GLU A 100 -12.54 2.59 -11.55
N GLY A 101 -11.22 2.32 -11.54
CA GLY A 101 -10.48 1.87 -12.71
C GLY A 101 -10.03 2.97 -13.68
N SER A 102 -10.09 4.23 -13.23
CA SER A 102 -9.37 5.37 -13.84
C SER A 102 -7.88 5.35 -13.52
N ILE A 103 -7.52 4.89 -12.32
CA ILE A 103 -6.16 4.55 -11.91
C ILE A 103 -6.06 3.03 -11.79
N ARG A 104 -4.95 2.45 -12.25
CA ARG A 104 -4.70 1.01 -12.20
C ARG A 104 -3.25 0.75 -11.85
N ALA A 105 -3.02 -0.26 -11.02
CA ALA A 105 -1.69 -0.77 -10.71
C ALA A 105 -1.48 -2.10 -11.42
N ILE A 106 -0.30 -2.28 -12.01
CA ILE A 106 0.13 -3.51 -12.64
C ILE A 106 1.45 -3.92 -12.00
N ARG A 107 1.56 -5.19 -11.62
CA ARG A 107 2.82 -5.81 -11.21
C ARG A 107 3.29 -6.74 -12.32
N GLY A 108 4.48 -6.47 -12.83
CA GLY A 108 5.21 -7.39 -13.70
C GLY A 108 6.15 -8.24 -12.85
N VAL A 109 6.13 -9.56 -13.02
CA VAL A 109 7.04 -10.47 -12.32
C VAL A 109 7.68 -11.43 -13.31
N ARG A 110 8.97 -11.69 -13.12
CA ARG A 110 9.70 -12.79 -13.74
C ARG A 110 10.33 -13.62 -12.63
N VAL A 111 9.93 -14.89 -12.58
CA VAL A 111 10.47 -15.84 -11.61
C VAL A 111 11.55 -16.65 -12.29
N SER A 112 12.81 -16.42 -11.92
CA SER A 112 13.93 -17.23 -12.37
C SER A 112 13.99 -18.56 -11.60
N ALA A 113 14.49 -19.62 -12.25
CA ALA A 113 14.88 -20.83 -11.53
C ALA A 113 16.11 -20.48 -10.69
N GLN A 114 15.93 -20.32 -9.37
CA GLN A 114 17.07 -20.20 -8.47
C GLN A 114 17.91 -21.48 -8.57
N PRO A 115 19.25 -21.41 -8.70
CA PRO A 115 20.08 -22.53 -8.30
C PRO A 115 19.87 -22.71 -6.79
N ALA A 116 19.50 -23.90 -6.36
CA ALA A 116 19.34 -24.21 -4.94
C ALA A 116 20.59 -23.73 -4.18
N SER A 117 20.44 -22.68 -3.35
CA SER A 117 21.50 -22.20 -2.49
C SER A 117 21.75 -23.25 -1.41
N THR A 118 22.80 -24.05 -1.64
CA THR A 118 23.46 -24.85 -0.61
C THR A 118 24.14 -23.92 0.38
N THR A 119 23.41 -23.52 1.42
CA THR A 119 23.95 -23.15 2.74
C THR A 119 22.84 -23.36 3.77
N ALA A 120 22.43 -24.63 3.93
CA ALA A 120 22.02 -25.09 5.23
C ALA A 120 23.31 -25.36 6.01
N GLU A 121 23.65 -24.47 6.93
CA GLU A 121 24.61 -24.78 7.98
C GLU A 121 24.17 -26.07 8.65
N LYS A 122 25.00 -27.08 8.46
CA LYS A 122 24.83 -28.42 8.98
C LYS A 122 25.21 -28.39 10.46
N GLU A 123 24.28 -27.98 11.32
CA GLU A 123 24.33 -28.41 12.71
C GLU A 123 24.02 -29.90 12.77
N THR A 124 25.07 -30.67 12.99
CA THR A 124 25.03 -32.11 13.26
C THR A 124 24.33 -32.36 14.60
N GLN A 125 23.05 -32.77 14.58
CA GLN A 125 22.45 -33.51 15.68
C GLN A 125 22.39 -35.01 15.34
N PRO A 126 22.97 -35.91 16.17
CA PRO A 126 22.86 -37.35 15.98
C PRO A 126 21.43 -37.86 16.18
N LYS A 127 21.06 -38.79 15.30
CA LYS A 127 19.77 -39.47 15.17
C LYS A 127 19.63 -40.58 16.21
N GLU A 128 18.61 -40.54 17.06
CA GLU A 128 18.05 -41.73 17.73
C GLU A 128 16.59 -41.96 17.28
N THR A 129 16.28 -43.24 17.04
CA THR A 129 15.03 -43.80 16.49
C THR A 129 13.99 -44.09 17.60
N PRO A 130 12.71 -44.45 17.29
CA PRO A 130 11.53 -43.79 17.87
C PRO A 130 10.62 -44.71 18.71
N VAL A 131 9.89 -44.17 19.71
CA VAL A 131 8.63 -44.76 20.21
C VAL A 131 7.75 -43.67 20.91
N PRO A 132 6.46 -43.89 21.21
CA PRO A 132 5.29 -43.34 20.52
C PRO A 132 4.57 -42.18 21.28
N LYS A 133 3.63 -41.51 20.57
CA LYS A 133 2.76 -40.43 21.08
C LYS A 133 1.99 -40.82 22.35
N PRO A 134 1.72 -39.84 23.23
CA PRO A 134 0.31 -39.65 23.61
C PRO A 134 -0.16 -38.19 23.59
N ALA A 135 -1.45 -38.08 23.27
CA ALA A 135 -2.44 -37.08 23.68
C ALA A 135 -2.04 -35.58 23.69
N SER A 136 -2.57 -34.88 22.69
CA SER A 136 -2.83 -33.45 22.75
C SER A 136 -3.83 -33.13 23.86
N THR A 137 -3.36 -32.58 24.98
CA THR A 137 -4.21 -31.87 25.93
C THR A 137 -4.22 -30.39 25.56
N GLY A 138 -5.41 -29.91 25.22
CA GLY A 138 -5.70 -28.54 24.84
C GLY A 138 -5.39 -27.58 25.98
N LEU A 139 -4.38 -26.74 25.77
CA LEU A 139 -4.00 -25.63 26.65
C LEU A 139 -5.02 -24.46 26.61
N GLY A 140 -6.09 -24.56 25.80
CA GLY A 140 -7.15 -23.56 25.73
C GLY A 140 -8.24 -23.70 26.79
N GLU A 141 -8.55 -24.92 27.26
CA GLU A 141 -9.69 -25.19 28.17
C GLU A 141 -9.32 -25.12 29.67
N ALA A 142 -8.03 -25.06 30.00
CA ALA A 142 -7.55 -24.85 31.37
C ALA A 142 -7.31 -23.35 31.72
N LEU A 143 -7.33 -22.47 30.72
CA LEU A 143 -7.18 -21.02 30.92
C LEU A 143 -8.50 -20.25 30.86
N PHE A 144 -9.53 -20.78 30.21
CA PHE A 144 -10.87 -20.18 30.17
C PHE A 144 -11.93 -21.27 30.40
N GLY A 145 -12.18 -21.60 31.68
CA GLY A 145 -13.19 -22.57 32.06
C GLY A 145 -14.59 -22.16 31.60
N THR A 146 -15.16 -22.95 30.69
CA THR A 146 -16.57 -22.89 30.31
C THR A 146 -17.41 -23.66 31.32
N LEU A 147 -18.25 -22.98 32.09
CA LEU A 147 -19.39 -23.60 32.76
C LEU A 147 -20.67 -23.08 32.08
N ASP A 148 -21.38 -24.02 31.46
CA ASP A 148 -22.72 -23.87 30.90
C ASP A 148 -23.79 -23.75 32.01
N PRO A 149 -25.04 -23.37 31.66
CA PRO A 149 -25.79 -22.34 32.36
C PRO A 149 -26.72 -22.87 33.45
N VAL A 150 -26.84 -22.12 34.55
CA VAL A 150 -27.93 -22.27 35.52
C VAL A 150 -28.62 -20.92 35.70
N SER A 151 -29.89 -20.89 35.29
CA SER A 151 -30.87 -19.82 35.50
C SER A 151 -31.14 -19.58 36.98
N LEU A 152 -31.31 -18.30 37.41
CA LEU A 152 -32.25 -17.77 38.42
C LEU A 152 -31.91 -16.27 38.74
N PRO A 153 -32.79 -15.49 39.41
CA PRO A 153 -33.66 -14.44 38.86
C PRO A 153 -33.14 -12.99 38.98
N ALA A 154 -33.86 -12.06 38.36
CA ALA A 154 -33.52 -10.64 38.16
C ALA A 154 -33.71 -9.72 39.38
N VAL A 155 -32.77 -8.80 39.63
CA VAL A 155 -32.94 -7.50 40.34
C VAL A 155 -31.78 -6.53 39.92
N PRO A 156 -31.85 -5.20 40.18
CA PRO A 156 -32.16 -4.11 39.25
C PRO A 156 -30.93 -3.30 38.76
N LYS A 157 -31.12 -2.53 37.67
CA LYS A 157 -30.10 -1.67 37.02
C LYS A 157 -29.62 -0.51 37.91
N PRO A 158 -28.31 -0.20 37.96
CA PRO A 158 -27.80 1.12 38.31
C PRO A 158 -27.93 2.11 37.13
N PRO A 159 -27.94 3.44 37.41
CA PRO A 159 -28.38 4.47 36.47
C PRO A 159 -27.43 4.65 35.27
N THR A 160 -28.04 4.96 34.14
CA THR A 160 -27.45 5.44 32.90
C THR A 160 -26.71 6.75 33.14
N MET A 161 -25.44 6.83 32.73
CA MET A 161 -24.80 8.13 32.52
C MET A 161 -25.10 8.54 31.07
N ASP A 162 -26.02 9.50 30.94
CA ASP A 162 -26.33 10.19 29.71
C ASP A 162 -25.13 11.05 29.30
N LEU A 163 -24.64 10.85 28.07
CA LEU A 163 -23.66 11.74 27.45
C LEU A 163 -24.44 12.89 26.80
N ASP A 164 -24.72 13.92 27.59
CA ASP A 164 -25.40 15.12 27.11
C ASP A 164 -24.53 15.86 26.09
N SER A 165 -25.19 16.20 24.99
CA SER A 165 -24.71 17.16 24.00
C SER A 165 -24.70 18.56 24.63
N ALA A 166 -23.59 19.28 24.50
CA ALA A 166 -23.54 20.71 24.77
C ALA A 166 -22.99 21.43 23.53
N GLU A 167 -23.88 22.19 22.89
CA GLU A 167 -23.56 23.21 21.90
C GLU A 167 -22.77 24.38 22.52
N GLY A 168 -21.93 25.00 21.70
CA GLY A 168 -21.87 26.46 21.59
C GLY A 168 -20.97 27.21 22.58
N GLY A 169 -19.74 27.50 22.14
CA GLY A 169 -18.85 28.45 22.80
C GLY A 169 -17.87 29.10 21.81
N SER A 170 -18.35 30.12 21.11
CA SER A 170 -17.61 30.96 20.16
C SER A 170 -16.36 31.60 20.78
N GLY A 171 -15.22 31.47 20.11
CA GLY A 171 -13.98 32.18 20.38
C GLY A 171 -13.10 32.18 19.13
N GLY A 172 -13.22 33.24 18.33
CA GLY A 172 -12.55 33.36 17.03
C GLY A 172 -11.02 33.41 17.12
N GLY A 173 -10.37 32.68 16.22
CA GLY A 173 -8.93 32.71 15.98
C GLY A 173 -8.60 31.97 14.68
N SER A 174 -8.27 32.73 13.65
CA SER A 174 -7.87 32.29 12.30
C SER A 174 -6.69 31.30 12.30
N GLY A 175 -6.79 30.22 11.51
CA GLY A 175 -5.65 29.37 11.13
C GLY A 175 -6.06 27.96 10.70
N GLY A 176 -6.67 27.84 9.51
CA GLY A 176 -7.10 26.57 8.91
C GLY A 176 -5.94 25.60 8.70
N GLY A 177 -5.93 24.54 9.50
CA GLY A 177 -4.89 23.51 9.46
C GLY A 177 -5.18 22.30 10.34
N LYS A 178 -6.04 22.42 11.35
CA LYS A 178 -6.52 21.25 12.12
C LYS A 178 -7.65 20.51 11.42
N GLU A 179 -8.67 21.23 10.95
CA GLU A 179 -9.84 20.63 10.30
C GLU A 179 -9.46 19.93 8.98
N ASP A 180 -8.64 20.57 8.14
CA ASP A 180 -8.16 19.98 6.89
C ASP A 180 -7.29 18.73 7.12
N LYS A 181 -6.53 18.72 8.23
CA LYS A 181 -5.72 17.57 8.64
C LYS A 181 -6.59 16.38 9.06
N GLU A 182 -7.61 16.61 9.88
CA GLU A 182 -8.55 15.56 10.30
C GLU A 182 -9.33 14.98 9.10
N VAL A 183 -9.71 15.82 8.14
CA VAL A 183 -10.37 15.38 6.89
C VAL A 183 -9.41 14.54 6.03
N PHE A 184 -8.15 14.94 5.91
CA PHE A 184 -7.14 14.17 5.18
C PHE A 184 -6.88 12.80 5.84
N GLU A 185 -6.66 12.78 7.16
CA GLU A 185 -6.45 11.56 7.94
C GLU A 185 -7.64 10.61 7.82
N SER A 186 -8.87 11.11 7.98
CA SER A 186 -10.08 10.29 7.84
C SER A 186 -10.29 9.73 6.42
N THR A 187 -9.94 10.48 5.38
CA THR A 187 -10.05 10.00 3.98
C THR A 187 -8.97 8.96 3.67
N MET A 188 -7.77 9.14 4.22
CA MET A 188 -6.69 8.16 4.14
C MET A 188 -7.11 6.86 4.85
N ASP A 189 -7.63 6.95 6.07
CA ASP A 189 -8.17 5.82 6.83
C ASP A 189 -9.29 5.10 6.07
N ALA A 190 -10.20 5.84 5.43
CA ALA A 190 -11.24 5.24 4.60
C ALA A 190 -10.66 4.50 3.39
N THR A 191 -9.55 4.98 2.82
CA THR A 191 -8.87 4.31 1.70
C THR A 191 -8.12 3.06 2.19
N PHE A 192 -7.48 3.11 3.35
CA PHE A 192 -6.87 1.94 4.00
C PHE A 192 -7.91 0.91 4.46
N GLN A 193 -9.07 1.34 4.93
CA GLN A 193 -10.16 0.43 5.28
C GLN A 193 -10.67 -0.30 4.03
N LYS A 194 -10.85 0.42 2.91
CA LYS A 194 -11.17 -0.20 1.62
C LYS A 194 -10.08 -1.18 1.17
N PHE A 195 -8.81 -0.86 1.41
CA PHE A 195 -7.72 -1.78 1.16
C PHE A 195 -7.84 -3.04 2.02
N ALA A 196 -8.05 -2.90 3.33
CA ALA A 196 -8.20 -4.02 4.26
C ALA A 196 -9.40 -4.92 3.89
N ASP A 197 -10.50 -4.32 3.44
CA ASP A 197 -11.67 -5.07 2.98
C ASP A 197 -11.40 -5.80 1.64
N ALA A 198 -10.59 -5.18 0.76
CA ALA A 198 -10.23 -5.73 -0.55
C ALA A 198 -9.10 -6.77 -0.47
N SER A 199 -8.19 -6.66 0.49
CA SER A 199 -7.07 -7.58 0.70
C SER A 199 -7.56 -8.97 1.10
N GLY A 200 -8.75 -9.08 1.70
CA GLY A 200 -9.43 -10.36 1.92
C GLY A 200 -10.11 -10.98 0.68
N ARG A 201 -10.14 -10.27 -0.47
CA ARG A 201 -10.90 -10.65 -1.68
C ARG A 201 -10.03 -10.71 -2.95
N THR A 202 -8.71 -10.76 -2.85
CA THR A 202 -7.86 -10.68 -4.06
C THR A 202 -8.11 -11.85 -5.04
N ARG A 203 -7.76 -11.63 -6.31
CA ARG A 203 -7.87 -12.64 -7.39
C ARG A 203 -6.95 -13.84 -7.19
N SER A 204 -5.95 -13.71 -6.32
CA SER A 204 -5.09 -14.80 -5.86
C SER A 204 -5.64 -15.33 -4.54
N SER A 205 -5.39 -16.59 -4.17
CA SER A 205 -5.74 -17.09 -2.84
C SER A 205 -4.86 -16.49 -1.71
N ALA A 206 -4.18 -15.36 -1.96
CA ALA A 206 -3.34 -14.64 -1.01
C ALA A 206 -4.06 -13.37 -0.56
N SER A 207 -3.78 -12.94 0.66
CA SER A 207 -4.05 -11.59 1.11
C SER A 207 -3.29 -10.58 0.24
N GLY A 208 -3.86 -9.40 0.07
CA GLY A 208 -3.12 -8.25 -0.43
C GLY A 208 -2.26 -7.64 0.69
N CYS A 209 -1.02 -7.26 0.39
CA CYS A 209 -0.17 -6.45 1.28
C CYS A 209 0.04 -5.05 0.67
N PHE A 210 0.06 -4.04 1.53
CA PHE A 210 0.44 -2.69 1.12
C PHE A 210 1.90 -2.69 0.63
N GLU A 211 2.19 -1.98 -0.45
CA GLU A 211 3.55 -1.93 -1.01
C GLU A 211 4.01 -0.53 -1.38
N VAL A 212 3.15 0.29 -1.99
CA VAL A 212 3.55 1.64 -2.43
C VAL A 212 2.45 2.65 -2.09
N GLN A 213 2.86 3.82 -1.67
CA GLN A 213 2.02 5.01 -1.55
C GLN A 213 2.65 6.15 -2.34
N LEU A 214 1.91 6.68 -3.31
CA LEU A 214 2.33 7.80 -4.14
C LEU A 214 1.66 9.09 -3.62
N MET A 215 2.49 10.09 -3.37
CA MET A 215 2.12 11.40 -2.81
C MET A 215 1.79 12.43 -3.91
N PRO A 216 0.95 13.44 -3.61
CA PRO A 216 0.47 14.38 -4.62
C PRO A 216 1.59 15.28 -5.19
N GLU A 217 2.72 15.43 -4.49
CA GLU A 217 3.91 16.10 -5.02
C GLU A 217 4.37 15.48 -6.35
N ALA A 218 4.21 14.16 -6.53
CA ALA A 218 4.58 13.51 -7.78
C ALA A 218 3.75 13.99 -8.99
N ILE A 219 2.56 14.57 -8.77
CA ILE A 219 1.78 15.22 -9.84
C ILE A 219 2.53 16.43 -10.39
N GLN A 220 3.12 17.24 -9.50
CA GLN A 220 3.80 18.47 -9.89
C GLN A 220 4.96 18.15 -10.82
N GLU A 221 5.74 17.12 -10.50
CA GLU A 221 6.83 16.64 -11.35
C GLU A 221 6.33 16.09 -12.70
N LEU A 222 5.23 15.33 -12.68
CA LEU A 222 4.63 14.79 -13.91
C LEU A 222 4.08 15.90 -14.84
N GLU A 223 3.57 16.99 -14.29
CA GLU A 223 3.08 18.14 -15.05
C GLU A 223 4.20 18.98 -15.66
N VAL A 224 5.40 18.97 -15.07
CA VAL A 224 6.58 19.64 -15.62
C VAL A 224 7.11 18.91 -16.86
N GLU A 225 7.12 17.57 -16.86
CA GLU A 225 7.71 16.79 -17.95
C GLU A 225 6.75 16.43 -19.09
N GLU A 226 5.45 16.28 -18.84
CA GLU A 226 4.46 15.93 -19.89
C GLU A 226 3.46 17.05 -20.20
N GLU A 227 3.57 17.63 -21.40
CA GLU A 227 2.57 18.53 -21.97
C GLU A 227 1.19 17.82 -22.05
N GLY A 228 0.31 18.15 -21.10
CA GLY A 228 -1.07 17.71 -21.02
C GLY A 228 -1.40 16.66 -19.94
N MET A 229 -0.52 16.46 -18.97
CA MET A 229 -0.90 15.97 -17.63
C MET A 229 -1.74 16.99 -16.84
N GLU A 230 -1.88 18.22 -17.36
CA GLU A 230 -2.54 19.35 -16.73
C GLU A 230 -3.90 19.01 -16.08
N GLY A 231 -3.92 19.18 -14.77
CA GLY A 231 -5.08 19.06 -13.90
C GLY A 231 -5.35 17.63 -13.45
N MET A 232 -4.39 16.72 -13.44
CA MET A 232 -4.62 15.44 -12.78
C MET A 232 -4.74 15.67 -11.26
N ASP A 233 -5.93 15.51 -10.68
CA ASP A 233 -6.16 15.83 -9.26
C ASP A 233 -6.35 14.54 -8.46
N TRP A 234 -5.29 13.91 -7.94
CA TRP A 234 -5.38 12.86 -6.93
C TRP A 234 -4.60 13.26 -5.69
N GLY A 235 -5.09 12.92 -4.50
CA GLY A 235 -4.39 13.20 -3.24
C GLY A 235 -3.33 12.14 -3.00
N THR A 236 -3.74 10.90 -2.75
CA THR A 236 -2.83 9.78 -2.51
C THR A 236 -3.25 8.57 -3.31
N VAL A 237 -2.31 7.93 -3.99
CA VAL A 237 -2.54 6.60 -4.58
C VAL A 237 -1.87 5.53 -3.72
N ILE A 238 -2.64 4.55 -3.29
CA ILE A 238 -2.17 3.40 -2.51
C ILE A 238 -2.21 2.17 -3.39
N VAL A 239 -1.11 1.42 -3.45
CA VAL A 239 -1.00 0.17 -4.20
C VAL A 239 -0.84 -0.99 -3.22
N GLY A 240 -1.73 -1.97 -3.37
CA GLY A 240 -1.71 -3.21 -2.64
C GLY A 240 -1.46 -4.38 -3.58
N VAL A 241 -0.46 -5.20 -3.30
CA VAL A 241 -0.05 -6.32 -4.16
C VAL A 241 -0.29 -7.66 -3.50
N CYS A 242 -0.25 -8.75 -4.27
CA CYS A 242 -0.28 -10.10 -3.75
C CYS A 242 0.86 -10.36 -2.73
N GLU A 243 0.52 -10.73 -1.49
CA GLU A 243 1.49 -10.99 -0.41
C GLU A 243 2.49 -12.11 -0.73
N ARG A 244 2.09 -13.10 -1.53
CA ARG A 244 2.96 -14.21 -1.97
C ARG A 244 3.71 -13.94 -3.27
N ASP A 245 3.64 -12.71 -3.77
CA ASP A 245 4.23 -12.29 -5.05
C ASP A 245 3.91 -13.26 -6.21
N CYS A 246 2.64 -13.68 -6.30
CA CYS A 246 2.22 -14.71 -7.26
C CYS A 246 2.51 -14.29 -8.71
N GLN A 247 2.92 -15.26 -9.53
CA GLN A 247 3.11 -15.11 -10.97
C GLN A 247 1.79 -15.26 -11.74
N GLU A 248 1.71 -14.66 -12.94
CA GLU A 248 0.60 -14.88 -13.87
C GLU A 248 0.47 -16.36 -14.25
N ARG A 249 -0.76 -16.87 -14.26
CA ARG A 249 -1.02 -18.28 -14.55
C ARG A 249 -0.64 -18.62 -15.99
N GLY A 250 0.13 -19.70 -16.15
CA GLY A 250 0.55 -20.19 -17.46
C GLY A 250 1.83 -19.55 -18.01
N VAL A 251 2.52 -18.73 -17.21
CA VAL A 251 3.85 -18.21 -17.55
C VAL A 251 4.92 -19.21 -17.11
N ASP A 252 5.80 -19.58 -18.04
CA ASP A 252 6.93 -20.48 -17.79
C ASP A 252 7.99 -19.82 -16.89
N VAL A 253 8.83 -20.64 -16.26
CA VAL A 253 9.98 -20.16 -15.48
C VAL A 253 10.91 -19.33 -16.36
N GLY A 254 11.32 -18.15 -15.86
CA GLY A 254 12.07 -17.15 -16.61
C GLY A 254 11.22 -16.26 -17.53
N GLY A 255 9.93 -16.56 -17.70
CA GLY A 255 8.98 -15.70 -18.40
C GLY A 255 8.54 -14.51 -17.54
N ALA A 256 8.30 -13.37 -18.18
CA ALA A 256 7.62 -12.23 -17.56
C ALA A 256 6.10 -12.41 -17.65
N GLY A 257 5.41 -12.25 -16.52
CA GLY A 257 3.96 -12.22 -16.41
C GLY A 257 3.49 -10.92 -15.78
N TYR A 258 2.23 -10.56 -16.04
CA TYR A 258 1.67 -9.28 -15.57
C TYR A 258 0.30 -9.49 -14.92
N LEU A 259 0.15 -8.93 -13.73
CA LEU A 259 -1.08 -9.00 -12.95
C LEU A 259 -1.56 -7.59 -12.62
N GLU A 260 -2.88 -7.39 -12.71
CA GLU A 260 -3.51 -6.20 -12.15
C GLU A 260 -3.61 -6.35 -10.64
N GLU A 261 -3.03 -5.38 -9.94
CA GLU A 261 -3.03 -5.29 -8.49
C GLU A 261 -4.08 -4.26 -8.02
N TRP A 262 -4.31 -4.23 -6.70
CA TRP A 262 -5.27 -3.28 -6.14
C TRP A 262 -4.67 -1.87 -6.12
N ALA A 263 -5.48 -0.88 -6.52
CA ALA A 263 -5.13 0.52 -6.45
C ALA A 263 -6.27 1.31 -5.80
N GLY A 264 -5.99 1.92 -4.65
CA GLY A 264 -6.86 2.85 -3.95
C GLY A 264 -6.43 4.28 -4.23
N VAL A 265 -7.39 5.19 -4.32
CA VAL A 265 -7.12 6.60 -4.56
C VAL A 265 -7.91 7.43 -3.57
N GLN A 266 -7.19 8.18 -2.75
CA GLN A 266 -7.73 9.30 -2.01
C GLN A 266 -7.70 10.50 -2.94
N TRP A 267 -8.87 11.08 -3.22
CA TRP A 267 -8.99 12.23 -4.10
C TRP A 267 -8.99 13.51 -3.26
N GLU A 268 -8.32 14.56 -3.72
CA GLU A 268 -8.39 15.87 -3.06
C GLU A 268 -9.84 16.38 -3.08
N GLU A 269 -10.24 17.15 -2.07
CA GLU A 269 -11.53 17.83 -2.11
C GLU A 269 -11.46 18.99 -3.09
N LEU A 270 -12.49 19.12 -3.93
CA LEU A 270 -12.70 20.37 -4.66
C LEU A 270 -13.14 21.38 -3.61
N THR A 271 -12.21 22.19 -3.09
CA THR A 271 -12.59 23.38 -2.35
C THR A 271 -13.40 24.26 -3.30
N MET A 272 -14.72 24.14 -3.22
CA MET A 272 -15.62 25.06 -3.88
C MET A 272 -15.35 26.43 -3.27
N LYS A 273 -14.51 27.25 -3.92
CA LYS A 273 -14.47 28.68 -3.69
C LYS A 273 -15.89 29.20 -3.91
N ARG A 274 -16.62 29.36 -2.81
CA ARG A 274 -17.88 30.10 -2.74
C ARG A 274 -17.61 31.59 -2.89
#